data_AF-A0A9X3J2C1-F1
#
_entry.id   AF-A0A9X3J2C1-F1
#
_cell.length_a   1.000
_cell.length_b   1.000
_cell.length_c   1.000
_cell.angle_alpha   90.00
_cell.angle_beta   90.00
_cell.angle_gamma   90.00
#
_symmetry.space_group_name_H-M   'P 1'
#
loop_
_entity.id
_entity.type
_entity.pdbx_description
1 polymer ?
#
loop_
_entity_poly.entity_id
_entity_poly.type
_entity_poly.pdbx_seq_one_letter_code
_entity_poly.pdbx_strand_id
1 'polypeptide(L)'
;MSKHNELRAQHGEPAFKPYFLRYLATKGVDESAWAQAWNSWHTRMDADKSGQLWARFNAAQTALTMQAHFGDVADMSQEVRGGLTLDMFARLSAEASQPGVDFDGLLARHGVGMAVWNSGRDAWNQAMSQDTMHKITTQYGQLYAKYNPAHVAAMQAQAAQMIANRAAVSAQEEEPEVEYTVESALAELQSPVPRTRWHAAHLLAQKIQTELEGDRARQRQALAACVPQLLEALDRHDKETVSSAEAAARDLVELGQTGDEAKGAVTRCLLRGREHLATAQAAFAPIQNKNVPERIYLQSEIQDYTSLVETLEEILADWNDAGADADEASAPSVGGDRTADDEGLAAKAAGARSWWDKIMSLFR
;
A
#
# COMPACT_ATOMS: atom_id res chain seq x y z
N MET A 1 -16.29 6.00 9.98
CA MET A 1 -15.12 5.10 9.87
C MET A 1 -13.91 5.78 9.24
N SER A 2 -14.05 6.41 8.07
CA SER A 2 -12.92 7.04 7.35
C SER A 2 -12.02 7.91 8.24
N LYS A 3 -12.58 8.79 9.11
CA LYS A 3 -11.74 9.68 9.93
C LYS A 3 -10.88 9.00 11.01
N HIS A 4 -11.34 7.87 11.58
CA HIS A 4 -10.57 7.15 12.59
C HIS A 4 -9.33 6.50 11.96
N ASN A 5 -9.53 5.83 10.82
CA ASN A 5 -8.43 5.20 10.07
C ASN A 5 -7.53 6.24 9.40
N GLU A 6 -8.10 7.36 8.93
CA GLU A 6 -7.33 8.49 8.41
C GLU A 6 -6.37 9.05 9.46
N LEU A 7 -6.84 9.26 10.70
CA LEU A 7 -6.00 9.75 11.78
C LEU A 7 -4.96 8.72 12.22
N ARG A 8 -5.29 7.42 12.20
CA ARG A 8 -4.32 6.34 12.40
C ARG A 8 -3.23 6.35 11.35
N ALA A 9 -3.59 6.53 10.07
CA ALA A 9 -2.61 6.63 8.99
C ALA A 9 -1.74 7.89 9.13
N GLN A 10 -2.32 9.03 9.53
CA GLN A 10 -1.61 10.31 9.67
C GLN A 10 -0.68 10.39 10.88
N HIS A 11 -1.00 9.69 11.97
CA HIS A 11 -0.30 9.87 13.25
C HIS A 11 0.25 8.55 13.84
N GLY A 12 0.01 7.42 13.19
CA GLY A 12 0.35 6.10 13.71
C GLY A 12 -0.60 5.62 14.82
N GLU A 13 -0.59 4.30 15.05
CA GLU A 13 -1.39 3.64 16.09
C GLU A 13 -1.16 4.20 17.52
N PRO A 14 0.05 4.62 17.93
CA PRO A 14 0.26 5.16 19.27
C PRO A 14 -0.26 6.59 19.44
N ALA A 15 -0.19 7.44 18.40
CA ALA A 15 -0.37 8.88 18.54
C ALA A 15 -1.68 9.43 17.95
N PHE A 16 -2.50 8.62 17.28
CA PHE A 16 -3.76 9.11 16.68
C PHE A 16 -4.85 9.45 17.71
N LYS A 17 -4.82 8.82 18.90
CA LYS A 17 -5.93 8.86 19.86
C LYS A 17 -6.31 10.29 20.29
N PRO A 18 -5.38 11.19 20.65
CA PRO A 18 -5.73 12.57 20.99
C PRO A 18 -6.41 13.34 19.84
N TYR A 19 -5.99 13.11 18.60
CA TYR A 19 -6.59 13.74 17.43
C TYR A 19 -8.01 13.23 17.18
N PHE A 20 -8.23 11.93 17.39
CA PHE A 20 -9.55 11.33 17.24
C PHE A 20 -10.52 11.83 18.32
N LEU A 21 -10.08 11.92 19.58
CA LEU A 21 -10.87 12.49 20.67
C LEU A 21 -11.24 13.95 20.40
N ARG A 22 -10.29 14.75 19.90
CA ARG A 22 -10.56 16.13 19.49
C ARG A 22 -11.60 16.18 18.37
N TYR A 23 -11.49 15.31 17.37
CA TYR A 23 -12.49 15.21 16.30
C TYR A 23 -13.87 14.86 16.84
N LEU A 24 -13.99 13.85 17.71
CA LEU A 24 -15.27 13.49 18.34
C LEU A 24 -15.86 14.67 19.12
N ALA A 25 -15.04 15.40 19.88
CA ALA A 25 -15.47 16.60 20.60
C ALA A 25 -16.02 17.68 19.66
N THR A 26 -15.43 17.89 18.47
CA THR A 26 -16.00 18.83 17.46
C THR A 26 -17.35 18.39 16.90
N LYS A 27 -17.71 17.11 17.07
CA LYS A 27 -19.01 16.55 16.70
C LYS A 27 -19.98 16.47 17.87
N GLY A 28 -19.57 16.91 19.06
CA GLY A 28 -20.38 16.81 20.28
C GLY A 28 -20.58 15.36 20.73
N VAL A 29 -19.66 14.46 20.40
CA VAL A 29 -19.69 13.04 20.73
C VAL A 29 -18.46 12.73 21.60
N ASP A 30 -18.61 11.90 22.63
CA ASP A 30 -17.48 11.37 23.39
C ASP A 30 -17.08 9.96 22.92
N GLU A 31 -15.92 9.46 23.37
CA GLU A 31 -15.41 8.14 22.97
C GLU A 31 -16.37 7.00 23.32
N SER A 32 -17.02 7.07 24.49
CA SER A 32 -17.94 6.04 24.97
C SER A 32 -19.21 5.99 24.12
N ALA A 33 -19.81 7.15 23.86
CA ALA A 33 -20.98 7.29 23.00
C ALA A 33 -20.67 6.80 21.56
N TRP A 34 -19.49 7.16 21.04
CA TRP A 34 -19.04 6.66 19.74
C TRP A 34 -18.87 5.13 19.73
N ALA A 35 -18.17 4.57 20.72
CA ALA A 35 -17.91 3.14 20.82
C ALA A 35 -19.21 2.33 20.99
N GLN A 36 -20.14 2.82 21.80
CA GLN A 36 -21.45 2.21 21.97
C GLN A 36 -22.23 2.22 20.66
N ALA A 37 -22.27 3.35 19.95
CA ALA A 37 -22.94 3.45 18.66
C ALA A 37 -22.30 2.51 17.61
N TRP A 38 -20.97 2.42 17.61
CA TRP A 38 -20.18 1.55 16.74
C TRP A 38 -20.48 0.06 16.97
N ASN A 39 -20.38 -0.40 18.22
CA ASN A 39 -20.68 -1.78 18.58
C ASN A 39 -22.14 -2.12 18.30
N SER A 40 -23.08 -1.24 18.65
CA SER A 40 -24.50 -1.42 18.37
C SER A 40 -24.81 -1.45 16.88
N TRP A 41 -24.04 -0.72 16.06
CA TRP A 41 -24.13 -0.81 14.61
C TRP A 41 -23.66 -2.19 14.14
N HIS A 42 -22.47 -2.65 14.52
CA HIS A 42 -21.95 -3.96 14.15
C HIS A 42 -22.91 -5.11 14.53
N THR A 43 -23.41 -5.13 15.76
CA THR A 43 -24.38 -6.14 16.21
C THR A 43 -25.63 -6.18 15.32
N ARG A 44 -26.14 -5.03 14.88
CA ARG A 44 -27.29 -4.97 13.96
C ARG A 44 -26.94 -5.48 12.56
N MET A 45 -25.74 -5.19 12.08
CA MET A 45 -25.28 -5.65 10.77
C MET A 45 -25.05 -7.16 10.75
N ASP A 46 -24.49 -7.74 11.83
CA ASP A 46 -24.24 -9.18 11.96
C ASP A 46 -25.51 -9.99 12.21
N ALA A 47 -26.53 -9.36 12.82
CA ALA A 47 -27.86 -9.93 12.98
C ALA A 47 -28.62 -10.00 11.64
N ASP A 48 -28.29 -9.15 10.66
CA ASP A 48 -28.91 -9.19 9.33
C ASP A 48 -28.30 -10.27 8.43
N LYS A 49 -28.88 -11.47 8.51
CA LYS A 49 -28.49 -12.62 7.69
C LYS A 49 -28.77 -12.45 6.20
N SER A 50 -29.58 -11.46 5.80
CA SER A 50 -29.85 -11.19 4.40
C SER A 50 -28.73 -10.40 3.69
N GLY A 51 -27.80 -9.80 4.46
CA GLY A 51 -26.74 -8.94 3.94
C GLY A 51 -27.23 -7.61 3.37
N GLN A 52 -28.53 -7.28 3.46
CA GLN A 52 -29.12 -6.08 2.88
C GLN A 52 -28.65 -4.79 3.57
N LEU A 53 -28.51 -4.81 4.89
CA LEU A 53 -27.97 -3.67 5.64
C LEU A 53 -26.51 -3.42 5.27
N TRP A 54 -25.70 -4.47 5.15
CA TRP A 54 -24.34 -4.38 4.64
C TRP A 54 -24.28 -3.81 3.22
N ALA A 55 -25.12 -4.29 2.31
CA ALA A 55 -25.16 -3.78 0.94
C ALA A 55 -25.57 -2.30 0.88
N ARG A 56 -26.59 -1.88 1.65
CA ARG A 56 -27.01 -0.46 1.74
C ARG A 56 -25.92 0.43 2.31
N PHE A 57 -25.27 -0.01 3.39
CA PHE A 57 -24.16 0.71 3.99
C PHE A 57 -23.00 0.87 3.00
N ASN A 58 -22.60 -0.20 2.32
CA ASN A 58 -21.53 -0.17 1.32
C ASN A 58 -21.87 0.77 0.14
N ALA A 59 -23.12 0.79 -0.31
CA ALA A 59 -23.58 1.72 -1.34
C ALA A 59 -23.48 3.19 -0.88
N ALA A 60 -23.94 3.48 0.34
CA ALA A 60 -23.85 4.83 0.93
C ALA A 60 -22.39 5.26 1.17
N GLN A 61 -21.55 4.34 1.66
CA GLN A 61 -20.12 4.57 1.83
C GLN A 61 -19.45 4.86 0.49
N THR A 62 -19.74 4.07 -0.55
CA THR A 62 -19.20 4.29 -1.90
C THR A 62 -19.58 5.67 -2.41
N ALA A 63 -20.83 6.10 -2.26
CA ALA A 63 -21.28 7.43 -2.69
C ALA A 63 -20.51 8.55 -1.96
N LEU A 64 -20.32 8.43 -0.65
CA LEU A 64 -19.56 9.40 0.15
C LEU A 64 -18.08 9.43 -0.24
N THR A 65 -17.47 8.26 -0.44
CA THR A 65 -16.07 8.11 -0.89
C THR A 65 -15.89 8.73 -2.27
N MET A 66 -16.82 8.52 -3.20
CA MET A 66 -16.80 9.16 -4.51
C MET A 66 -16.89 10.69 -4.38
N GLN A 67 -17.77 11.22 -3.55
CA GLN A 67 -17.85 12.66 -3.32
C GLN A 67 -16.55 13.24 -2.72
N ALA A 68 -15.95 12.54 -1.76
CA ALA A 68 -14.73 12.98 -1.08
C ALA A 68 -13.48 12.93 -1.97
N HIS A 69 -13.50 12.14 -3.04
CA HIS A 69 -12.35 11.91 -3.92
C HIS A 69 -12.53 12.44 -5.33
N PHE A 70 -13.76 12.70 -5.77
CA PHE A 70 -14.05 13.21 -7.12
C PHE A 70 -14.84 14.52 -7.10
N GLY A 71 -15.13 15.10 -5.94
CA GLY A 71 -15.95 16.30 -5.81
C GLY A 71 -15.42 17.54 -6.56
N ASP A 72 -14.11 17.62 -6.80
CA ASP A 72 -13.48 18.71 -7.56
C ASP A 72 -13.00 18.28 -8.95
N VAL A 73 -13.35 17.07 -9.39
CA VAL A 73 -13.09 16.63 -10.76
C VAL A 73 -14.05 17.35 -11.68
N ALA A 74 -13.52 17.99 -12.73
CA ALA A 74 -14.33 18.70 -13.72
C ALA A 74 -15.38 17.77 -14.33
N ASP A 75 -16.61 18.28 -14.48
CA ASP A 75 -17.69 17.56 -15.15
C ASP A 75 -17.36 17.35 -16.63
N MET A 76 -17.22 16.08 -17.03
CA MET A 76 -16.94 15.65 -18.40
C MET A 76 -18.20 15.19 -19.13
N SER A 77 -19.39 15.33 -18.51
CA SER A 77 -20.66 14.87 -19.09
C SER A 77 -20.95 15.47 -20.47
N GLN A 78 -20.51 16.71 -20.72
CA GLN A 78 -20.70 17.45 -21.97
C GLN A 78 -19.46 17.43 -22.89
N GLU A 79 -18.36 16.81 -22.49
CA GLU A 79 -17.20 16.65 -23.37
C GLU A 79 -17.58 15.78 -24.57
N VAL A 80 -17.16 16.15 -25.79
CA VAL A 80 -17.50 15.44 -27.03
C VAL A 80 -16.29 14.66 -27.54
N ARG A 81 -16.45 13.35 -27.76
CA ARG A 81 -15.45 12.49 -28.41
C ARG A 81 -16.11 11.60 -29.47
N GLY A 82 -15.50 11.51 -30.66
CA GLY A 82 -16.07 10.76 -31.78
C GLY A 82 -17.49 11.19 -32.19
N GLY A 83 -17.88 12.43 -31.88
CA GLY A 83 -19.21 12.97 -32.15
C GLY A 83 -20.27 12.69 -31.08
N LEU A 84 -19.93 12.08 -29.94
CA LEU A 84 -20.85 11.84 -28.82
C LEU A 84 -20.35 12.49 -27.53
N THR A 85 -21.28 13.04 -26.75
CA THR A 85 -20.99 13.43 -25.37
C THR A 85 -20.87 12.20 -24.46
N LEU A 86 -20.17 12.33 -23.32
CA LEU A 86 -20.11 11.25 -22.33
C LEU A 86 -21.50 10.89 -21.79
N ASP A 87 -22.35 11.90 -21.54
CA ASP A 87 -23.75 11.70 -21.11
C ASP A 87 -24.57 10.92 -22.14
N MET A 88 -24.48 11.28 -23.42
CA MET A 88 -25.20 10.58 -24.48
C MET A 88 -24.69 9.15 -24.65
N PHE A 89 -23.37 8.95 -24.58
CA PHE A 89 -22.77 7.62 -24.65
C PHE A 89 -23.22 6.73 -23.48
N ALA A 90 -23.20 7.23 -22.25
CA ALA A 90 -23.68 6.50 -21.07
C ALA A 90 -25.18 6.18 -21.15
N ARG A 91 -26.00 7.14 -21.60
CA ARG A 91 -27.44 6.95 -21.77
C ARG A 91 -27.77 5.88 -22.80
N LEU A 92 -27.19 5.97 -23.99
CA LEU A 92 -27.42 5.00 -25.07
C LEU A 92 -26.95 3.60 -24.64
N SER A 93 -25.81 3.50 -23.94
CA SER A 93 -25.32 2.22 -23.42
C SER A 93 -26.24 1.63 -22.36
N ALA A 94 -26.76 2.46 -21.45
CA ALA A 94 -27.71 2.05 -20.42
C ALA A 94 -29.04 1.57 -21.01
N GLU A 95 -29.60 2.31 -21.97
CA GLU A 95 -30.85 1.93 -22.65
C GLU A 95 -30.65 0.67 -23.51
N ALA A 96 -29.52 0.54 -24.21
CA ALA A 96 -29.20 -0.64 -25.01
C ALA A 96 -29.00 -1.92 -24.20
N SER A 97 -28.64 -1.80 -22.91
CA SER A 97 -28.49 -2.95 -22.02
C SER A 97 -29.83 -3.60 -21.61
N GLN A 98 -30.96 -2.96 -21.89
CA GLN A 98 -32.27 -3.47 -21.54
C GLN A 98 -32.69 -4.61 -22.48
N PRO A 99 -33.33 -5.69 -21.98
CA PRO A 99 -33.77 -6.79 -22.82
C PRO A 99 -34.75 -6.35 -23.92
N GLY A 100 -34.50 -6.81 -25.15
CA GLY A 100 -35.42 -6.61 -26.29
C GLY A 100 -35.39 -5.22 -26.94
N VAL A 101 -34.39 -4.38 -26.62
CA VAL A 101 -34.24 -3.07 -27.26
C VAL A 101 -33.70 -3.22 -28.69
N ASP A 102 -34.42 -2.63 -29.64
CA ASP A 102 -33.92 -2.38 -30.99
C ASP A 102 -32.91 -1.23 -30.95
N PHE A 103 -31.64 -1.56 -31.16
CA PHE A 103 -30.55 -0.62 -31.02
C PHE A 103 -30.55 0.45 -32.15
N ASP A 104 -30.90 0.07 -33.38
CA ASP A 104 -30.98 1.02 -34.50
C ASP A 104 -32.10 2.03 -34.26
N GLY A 105 -33.27 1.55 -33.82
CA GLY A 105 -34.38 2.40 -33.40
C GLY A 105 -34.03 3.30 -32.20
N LEU A 106 -33.27 2.80 -31.23
CA LEU A 106 -32.76 3.61 -30.12
C LEU A 106 -31.88 4.76 -30.62
N LEU A 107 -30.87 4.46 -31.44
CA LEU A 107 -29.97 5.48 -31.99
C LEU A 107 -30.74 6.55 -32.78
N ALA A 108 -31.70 6.14 -33.63
CA ALA A 108 -32.54 7.04 -34.40
C ALA A 108 -33.36 7.99 -33.52
N ARG A 109 -33.92 7.52 -32.40
CA ARG A 109 -34.67 8.37 -31.43
C ARG A 109 -33.81 9.46 -30.81
N HIS A 110 -32.49 9.26 -30.74
CA HIS A 110 -31.54 10.24 -30.23
C HIS A 110 -30.85 11.06 -31.33
N GLY A 111 -31.23 10.87 -32.59
CA GLY A 111 -30.61 11.55 -33.72
C GLY A 111 -29.15 11.13 -33.95
N VAL A 112 -28.75 9.96 -33.46
CA VAL A 112 -27.39 9.42 -33.61
C VAL A 112 -27.38 8.43 -34.76
N GLY A 113 -26.51 8.64 -35.74
CA GLY A 113 -26.28 7.65 -36.79
C GLY A 113 -25.33 6.55 -36.31
N MET A 114 -25.45 5.34 -36.87
CA MET A 114 -24.58 4.20 -36.52
C MET A 114 -23.07 4.51 -36.67
N ALA A 115 -22.69 5.33 -37.65
CA ALA A 115 -21.31 5.77 -37.83
C ALA A 115 -20.82 6.64 -36.66
N VAL A 116 -21.65 7.57 -36.18
CA VAL A 116 -21.37 8.43 -35.02
C VAL A 116 -21.32 7.60 -33.74
N TRP A 117 -22.23 6.62 -33.59
CA TRP A 117 -22.19 5.68 -32.48
C TRP A 117 -20.88 4.91 -32.42
N ASN A 118 -20.47 4.26 -33.51
CA ASN A 118 -19.23 3.47 -33.53
C ASN A 118 -18.00 4.35 -33.24
N SER A 119 -17.91 5.53 -33.87
CA SER A 119 -16.81 6.46 -33.64
C SER A 119 -16.77 6.96 -32.18
N GLY A 120 -17.92 7.33 -31.62
CA GLY A 120 -18.02 7.79 -30.24
C GLY A 120 -17.71 6.68 -29.24
N ARG A 121 -18.24 5.48 -29.44
CA ARG A 121 -17.95 4.29 -28.61
C ARG A 121 -16.46 3.99 -28.60
N ASP A 122 -15.82 3.92 -29.76
CA ASP A 122 -14.41 3.57 -29.86
C ASP A 122 -13.54 4.66 -29.21
N ALA A 123 -13.87 5.94 -29.42
CA ALA A 123 -13.17 7.07 -28.80
C ALA A 123 -13.33 7.11 -27.26
N TRP A 124 -14.53 6.84 -26.74
CA TRP A 124 -14.77 6.79 -25.29
C TRP A 124 -14.14 5.56 -24.64
N ASN A 125 -14.20 4.39 -25.28
CA ASN A 125 -13.52 3.20 -24.79
C ASN A 125 -12.00 3.40 -24.74
N GLN A 126 -11.43 4.01 -25.77
CA GLN A 126 -10.01 4.39 -25.76
C GLN A 126 -9.71 5.37 -24.63
N ALA A 127 -10.52 6.42 -24.45
CA ALA A 127 -10.36 7.40 -23.39
C ALA A 127 -10.39 6.76 -21.99
N MET A 128 -11.37 5.88 -21.73
CA MET A 128 -11.48 5.15 -20.46
C MET A 128 -10.33 4.15 -20.27
N SER A 129 -9.83 3.51 -21.34
CA SER A 129 -8.67 2.61 -21.24
C SER A 129 -7.36 3.34 -20.86
N GLN A 130 -7.27 4.64 -21.18
CA GLN A 130 -6.13 5.50 -20.87
C GLN A 130 -6.33 6.27 -19.55
N ASP A 131 -7.50 6.15 -18.91
CA ASP A 131 -7.89 6.86 -17.69
C ASP A 131 -7.31 6.18 -16.44
N THR A 132 -6.00 6.35 -16.24
CA THR A 132 -5.26 5.74 -15.12
C THR A 132 -5.72 6.25 -13.75
N MET A 133 -6.41 7.39 -13.69
CA MET A 133 -6.95 7.99 -12.46
C MET A 133 -8.46 7.74 -12.30
N HIS A 134 -9.06 6.93 -13.18
CA HIS A 134 -10.46 6.54 -13.18
C HIS A 134 -11.46 7.71 -13.16
N LYS A 135 -11.09 8.91 -13.63
CA LYS A 135 -11.98 10.08 -13.62
C LYS A 135 -13.14 9.93 -14.60
N ILE A 136 -12.82 9.57 -15.85
CA ILE A 136 -13.78 9.37 -16.93
C ILE A 136 -14.63 8.14 -16.60
N THR A 137 -13.98 7.05 -16.20
CA THR A 137 -14.65 5.77 -15.90
C THR A 137 -15.62 5.92 -14.73
N THR A 138 -15.25 6.68 -13.69
CA THR A 138 -16.14 6.96 -12.55
C THR A 138 -17.34 7.80 -12.96
N GLN A 139 -17.15 8.88 -13.73
CA GLN A 139 -18.27 9.70 -14.19
C GLN A 139 -19.18 8.94 -15.16
N TYR A 140 -18.62 8.14 -16.07
CA TYR A 140 -19.38 7.23 -16.93
C TYR A 140 -20.24 6.28 -16.09
N GLY A 141 -19.67 5.63 -15.07
CA GLY A 141 -20.40 4.74 -14.18
C GLY A 141 -21.56 5.43 -13.44
N GLN A 142 -21.36 6.67 -13.00
CA GLN A 142 -22.42 7.47 -12.36
C GLN A 142 -23.55 7.82 -13.35
N LEU A 143 -23.20 8.23 -14.57
CA LEU A 143 -24.18 8.52 -15.63
C LEU A 143 -24.92 7.25 -16.07
N TYR A 144 -24.22 6.13 -16.23
CA TYR A 144 -24.82 4.84 -16.56
C TYR A 144 -25.81 4.40 -15.47
N ALA A 145 -25.42 4.50 -14.19
CA ALA A 145 -26.29 4.19 -13.05
C ALA A 145 -27.54 5.08 -13.00
N LYS A 146 -27.40 6.38 -13.33
CA LYS A 146 -28.52 7.32 -13.45
C LYS A 146 -29.53 6.88 -14.51
N TYR A 147 -29.06 6.33 -15.63
CA TYR A 147 -29.92 5.86 -16.73
C TYR A 147 -30.34 4.39 -16.61
N ASN A 148 -29.73 3.61 -15.71
CA ASN A 148 -30.05 2.21 -15.44
C ASN A 148 -30.21 1.90 -13.94
N PRO A 149 -31.25 2.43 -13.28
CA PRO A 149 -31.47 2.19 -11.85
C PRO A 149 -31.77 0.70 -11.53
N ALA A 150 -32.30 -0.05 -12.49
CA ALA A 150 -32.55 -1.48 -12.34
C ALA A 150 -31.23 -2.28 -12.17
N HIS A 151 -30.19 -1.90 -12.92
CA HIS A 151 -28.86 -2.50 -12.77
C HIS A 151 -28.26 -2.23 -11.39
N VAL A 152 -28.41 -1.02 -10.86
CA VAL A 152 -27.95 -0.67 -9.50
C VAL A 152 -28.65 -1.54 -8.45
N ALA A 153 -29.96 -1.72 -8.56
CA ALA A 153 -30.71 -2.58 -7.66
C ALA A 153 -30.26 -4.06 -7.75
N ALA A 154 -30.00 -4.55 -8.97
CA ALA A 154 -29.48 -5.91 -9.18
C ALA A 154 -28.07 -6.09 -8.58
N MET A 155 -27.17 -5.13 -8.77
CA MET A 155 -25.84 -5.14 -8.15
C MET A 155 -25.91 -5.16 -6.62
N GLN A 156 -26.80 -4.36 -6.04
CA GLN A 156 -27.00 -4.33 -4.58
C GLN A 156 -27.52 -5.67 -4.06
N ALA A 157 -28.45 -6.30 -4.78
CA ALA A 157 -28.96 -7.63 -4.44
C ALA A 157 -27.86 -8.70 -4.53
N GLN A 158 -27.02 -8.65 -5.57
CA GLN A 158 -25.88 -9.55 -5.73
C GLN A 158 -24.84 -9.37 -4.60
N ALA A 159 -24.52 -8.14 -4.24
CA ALA A 159 -23.61 -7.85 -3.13
C ALA A 159 -24.16 -8.40 -1.80
N ALA A 160 -25.46 -8.22 -1.53
CA ALA A 160 -26.11 -8.80 -0.36
C ALA A 160 -26.00 -10.33 -0.34
N GLN A 161 -26.22 -10.99 -1.48
CA GLN A 161 -26.12 -12.44 -1.60
C GLN A 161 -24.68 -12.95 -1.38
N MET A 162 -23.67 -12.27 -1.93
CA MET A 162 -22.26 -12.61 -1.68
C MET A 162 -21.90 -12.53 -0.19
N ILE A 163 -22.38 -11.50 0.50
CA ILE A 163 -22.12 -11.31 1.93
C ILE A 163 -22.83 -12.39 2.75
N ALA A 164 -24.08 -12.72 2.41
CA ALA A 164 -24.80 -13.82 3.03
C ALA A 164 -24.07 -15.17 2.85
N ASN A 165 -23.52 -15.43 1.65
CA ASN A 165 -22.74 -16.64 1.38
C ASN A 165 -21.43 -16.67 2.19
N ARG A 166 -20.70 -15.55 2.29
CA ARG A 166 -19.44 -15.48 3.06
C ARG A 166 -19.67 -15.76 4.55
N ALA A 167 -20.74 -15.21 5.11
CA ALA A 167 -21.14 -15.50 6.49
C ALA A 167 -21.44 -16.99 6.73
N ALA A 168 -21.81 -17.74 5.69
CA ALA A 168 -22.02 -19.19 5.75
C ALA A 168 -20.71 -20.00 5.58
N VAL A 169 -19.74 -19.51 4.82
CA VAL A 169 -18.47 -20.20 4.49
C VAL A 169 -17.40 -20.03 5.58
N SER A 170 -17.35 -18.89 6.30
CA SER A 170 -16.40 -18.66 7.40
C SER A 170 -16.55 -19.64 8.60
N ALA A 171 -17.43 -20.62 8.52
CA ALA A 171 -17.57 -21.73 9.46
C ALA A 171 -16.79 -23.00 9.07
N GLN A 172 -16.10 -23.03 7.91
CA GLN A 172 -15.25 -24.14 7.49
C GLN A 172 -13.78 -23.88 7.88
N GLU A 173 -13.15 -24.90 8.47
CA GLU A 173 -11.77 -24.89 8.99
C GLU A 173 -10.75 -24.42 7.93
N GLU A 174 -9.86 -23.51 8.34
CA GLU A 174 -8.72 -23.05 7.53
C GLU A 174 -7.80 -24.24 7.22
N GLU A 175 -7.57 -24.50 5.93
CA GLU A 175 -6.54 -25.44 5.50
C GLU A 175 -5.17 -25.00 6.05
N PRO A 176 -4.30 -25.93 6.50
CA PRO A 176 -3.00 -25.57 7.03
C PRO A 176 -2.13 -24.92 5.95
N GLU A 177 -1.60 -23.74 6.27
CA GLU A 177 -0.69 -22.99 5.41
C GLU A 177 0.61 -23.79 5.20
N VAL A 178 1.02 -23.99 3.94
CA VAL A 178 2.25 -24.71 3.61
C VAL A 178 3.44 -23.86 4.04
N GLU A 179 4.28 -24.40 4.93
CA GLU A 179 5.47 -23.69 5.44
C GLU A 179 6.46 -23.40 4.31
N TYR A 180 6.77 -22.11 4.12
CA TYR A 180 7.79 -21.65 3.16
C TYR A 180 9.19 -21.96 3.72
N THR A 181 10.10 -22.57 2.95
CA THR A 181 11.42 -23.04 3.45
C THR A 181 12.61 -22.26 2.87
N VAL A 182 13.82 -22.47 3.40
CA VAL A 182 15.08 -21.92 2.86
C VAL A 182 15.30 -22.33 1.39
N GLU A 183 15.00 -23.58 1.04
CA GLU A 183 15.14 -24.09 -0.32
C GLU A 183 14.16 -23.41 -1.28
N SER A 184 12.92 -23.16 -0.85
CA SER A 184 11.93 -22.41 -1.63
C SER A 184 12.42 -21.00 -1.94
N ALA A 185 12.94 -20.30 -0.92
CA ALA A 185 13.56 -18.98 -1.11
C ALA A 185 14.72 -19.03 -2.11
N LEU A 186 15.68 -19.94 -1.92
CA LEU A 186 16.85 -20.05 -2.80
C LEU A 186 16.48 -20.34 -4.26
N ALA A 187 15.43 -21.14 -4.49
CA ALA A 187 14.91 -21.39 -5.83
C ALA A 187 14.29 -20.13 -6.45
N GLU A 188 13.49 -19.38 -5.68
CA GLU A 188 12.84 -18.15 -6.15
C GLU A 188 13.81 -16.99 -6.43
N LEU A 189 14.99 -16.98 -5.80
CA LEU A 189 16.07 -16.04 -6.15
C LEU A 189 16.53 -16.19 -7.61
N GLN A 190 16.23 -17.29 -8.28
CA GLN A 190 16.55 -17.48 -9.71
C GLN A 190 15.44 -16.95 -10.65
N SER A 191 14.36 -16.41 -10.10
CA SER A 191 13.24 -15.89 -10.90
C SER A 191 13.71 -14.75 -11.83
N PRO A 192 13.25 -14.69 -13.09
CA PRO A 192 13.53 -13.56 -13.97
C PRO A 192 12.84 -12.26 -13.49
N VAL A 193 11.83 -12.36 -12.62
CA VAL A 193 11.05 -11.23 -12.12
C VAL A 193 11.74 -10.62 -10.90
N PRO A 194 12.21 -9.35 -10.95
CA PRO A 194 12.93 -8.72 -9.84
C PRO A 194 12.16 -8.73 -8.53
N ARG A 195 10.86 -8.37 -8.56
CA ARG A 195 10.00 -8.34 -7.37
C ARG A 195 9.92 -9.69 -6.65
N THR A 196 9.86 -10.80 -7.41
CA THR A 196 9.89 -12.15 -6.83
C THR A 196 11.23 -12.43 -6.16
N ARG A 197 12.35 -12.06 -6.80
CA ARG A 197 13.68 -12.25 -6.21
C ARG A 197 13.85 -11.43 -4.93
N TRP A 198 13.40 -10.17 -4.91
CA TRP A 198 13.53 -9.30 -3.73
C TRP A 198 12.69 -9.80 -2.56
N HIS A 199 11.48 -10.28 -2.83
CA HIS A 199 10.66 -10.91 -1.81
C HIS A 199 11.30 -12.19 -1.26
N ALA A 200 11.80 -13.07 -2.13
CA ALA A 200 12.50 -14.28 -1.72
C ALA A 200 13.78 -13.96 -0.93
N ALA A 201 14.50 -12.87 -1.26
CA ALA A 201 15.68 -12.42 -0.54
C ALA A 201 15.32 -11.96 0.88
N HIS A 202 14.24 -11.20 1.03
CA HIS A 202 13.73 -10.80 2.34
C HIS A 202 13.35 -12.01 3.21
N LEU A 203 12.59 -12.97 2.65
CA LEU A 203 12.24 -14.20 3.37
C LEU A 203 13.48 -15.03 3.72
N LEU A 204 14.48 -15.08 2.83
CA LEU A 204 15.74 -15.76 3.10
C LEU A 204 16.53 -15.07 4.21
N ALA A 205 16.56 -13.74 4.26
CA ALA A 205 17.23 -12.97 5.30
C ALA A 205 16.67 -13.32 6.69
N GLN A 206 15.35 -13.36 6.84
CA GLN A 206 14.68 -13.78 8.08
C GLN A 206 15.07 -15.21 8.48
N LYS A 207 15.06 -16.16 7.53
CA LYS A 207 15.42 -17.56 7.79
C LYS A 207 16.90 -17.77 8.09
N ILE A 208 17.78 -16.96 7.52
CA ILE A 208 19.22 -16.99 7.84
C ILE A 208 19.44 -16.73 9.33
N GLN A 209 18.63 -15.85 9.95
CA GLN A 209 18.73 -15.54 11.37
C GLN A 209 18.10 -16.61 12.27
N THR A 210 16.99 -17.21 11.84
CA THR A 210 16.19 -18.10 12.71
C THR A 210 16.50 -19.59 12.52
N GLU A 211 16.70 -20.05 11.28
CA GLU A 211 16.80 -21.48 10.96
C GLU A 211 18.24 -21.94 10.72
N LEU A 212 19.14 -21.03 10.34
CA LEU A 212 20.53 -21.35 10.04
C LEU A 212 21.50 -21.00 11.18
N GLU A 213 20.97 -20.68 12.36
CA GLU A 213 21.77 -20.40 13.55
C GLU A 213 22.60 -21.65 13.92
N GLY A 214 23.92 -21.55 13.78
CA GLY A 214 24.86 -22.64 14.10
C GLY A 214 25.46 -23.37 12.88
N ASP A 215 24.86 -23.28 11.70
CA ASP A 215 25.44 -23.82 10.45
C ASP A 215 26.12 -22.70 9.64
N ARG A 216 27.35 -22.37 10.05
CA ARG A 216 28.13 -21.28 9.43
C ARG A 216 28.38 -21.47 7.92
N ALA A 217 28.49 -22.71 7.45
CA ALA A 217 28.76 -22.98 6.04
C ALA A 217 27.53 -22.67 5.19
N ARG A 218 26.37 -23.18 5.62
CA ARG A 218 25.09 -22.92 4.95
C ARG A 218 24.67 -21.47 5.07
N GLN A 219 24.92 -20.84 6.22
CA GLN A 219 24.69 -19.42 6.42
C GLN A 219 25.48 -18.55 5.44
N ARG A 220 26.79 -18.83 5.25
CA ARG A 220 27.62 -18.10 4.27
C ARG A 220 27.12 -18.28 2.84
N GLN A 221 26.69 -19.48 2.46
CA GLN A 221 26.14 -19.74 1.14
C GLN A 221 24.84 -18.96 0.92
N ALA A 222 23.94 -18.98 1.90
CA ALA A 222 22.67 -18.26 1.83
C ALA A 222 22.89 -16.74 1.78
N LEU A 223 23.82 -16.20 2.58
CA LEU A 223 24.22 -14.79 2.53
C LEU A 223 24.75 -14.38 1.15
N ALA A 224 25.63 -15.19 0.56
CA ALA A 224 26.21 -14.91 -0.76
C ALA A 224 25.15 -14.87 -1.88
N ALA A 225 24.05 -15.61 -1.73
CA ALA A 225 22.92 -15.57 -2.67
C ALA A 225 21.95 -14.41 -2.37
N CYS A 226 21.74 -14.10 -1.08
CA CYS A 226 20.78 -13.11 -0.61
C CYS A 226 21.24 -11.67 -0.82
N VAL A 227 22.44 -11.33 -0.35
CA VAL A 227 22.94 -9.94 -0.29
C VAL A 227 22.92 -9.22 -1.65
N PRO A 228 23.33 -9.84 -2.78
CA PRO A 228 23.24 -9.18 -4.09
C PRO A 228 21.80 -8.79 -4.48
N GLN A 229 20.79 -9.56 -4.09
CA GLN A 229 19.39 -9.26 -4.39
C GLN A 229 18.85 -8.12 -3.50
N LEU A 230 19.29 -8.04 -2.24
CA LEU A 230 18.96 -6.93 -1.34
C LEU A 230 19.58 -5.61 -1.87
N LEU A 231 20.84 -5.66 -2.32
CA LEU A 231 21.49 -4.52 -2.95
C LEU A 231 20.81 -4.11 -4.26
N GLU A 232 20.39 -5.10 -5.08
CA GLU A 232 19.61 -4.82 -6.29
C GLU A 232 18.28 -4.12 -5.96
N ALA A 233 17.57 -4.57 -4.91
CA ALA A 233 16.32 -3.95 -4.47
C ALA A 233 16.52 -2.49 -4.08
N LEU A 234 17.58 -2.17 -3.33
CA LEU A 234 17.93 -0.78 -3.02
C LEU A 234 18.20 0.03 -4.29
N ASP A 235 18.98 -0.51 -5.22
CA ASP A 235 19.42 0.21 -6.43
C ASP A 235 18.34 0.38 -7.51
N ARG A 236 17.35 -0.52 -7.57
CA ARG A 236 16.39 -0.60 -8.68
C ARG A 236 14.92 -0.50 -8.27
N HIS A 237 14.61 -0.21 -7.01
CA HIS A 237 13.22 -0.01 -6.62
C HIS A 237 12.55 1.10 -7.43
N ASP A 238 11.25 0.94 -7.58
CA ASP A 238 10.32 1.93 -8.12
C ASP A 238 9.23 2.21 -7.08
N LYS A 239 8.24 3.01 -7.48
CA LYS A 239 7.09 3.37 -6.64
C LYS A 239 6.28 2.19 -6.10
N GLU A 240 6.27 1.03 -6.78
CA GLU A 240 5.50 -0.14 -6.35
C GLU A 240 6.32 -1.06 -5.44
N THR A 241 7.61 -0.77 -5.29
CA THR A 241 8.59 -1.63 -4.60
C THR A 241 9.41 -0.87 -3.55
N VAL A 242 8.98 0.33 -3.17
CA VAL A 242 9.55 1.12 -2.06
C VAL A 242 9.65 0.30 -0.77
N SER A 243 8.61 -0.45 -0.42
CA SER A 243 8.61 -1.33 0.76
C SER A 243 9.65 -2.44 0.67
N SER A 244 9.98 -2.93 -0.54
CA SER A 244 11.04 -3.92 -0.74
C SER A 244 12.43 -3.30 -0.53
N ALA A 245 12.64 -2.04 -0.92
CA ALA A 245 13.89 -1.33 -0.62
C ALA A 245 14.04 -1.06 0.89
N GLU A 246 12.96 -0.64 1.56
CA GLU A 246 12.96 -0.43 3.01
C GLU A 246 13.28 -1.72 3.77
N ALA A 247 12.61 -2.82 3.42
CA ALA A 247 12.88 -4.15 3.98
C ALA A 247 14.33 -4.59 3.71
N ALA A 248 14.82 -4.42 2.48
CA ALA A 248 16.19 -4.79 2.13
C ALA A 248 17.25 -4.01 2.92
N ALA A 249 17.01 -2.74 3.22
CA ALA A 249 17.91 -1.96 4.07
C ALA A 249 17.98 -2.52 5.50
N ARG A 250 16.82 -2.86 6.09
CA ARG A 250 16.74 -3.47 7.42
C ARG A 250 17.40 -4.84 7.45
N ASP A 251 17.12 -5.68 6.46
CA ASP A 251 17.71 -7.01 6.32
C ASP A 251 19.25 -6.92 6.24
N LEU A 252 19.81 -5.93 5.54
CA LEU A 252 21.28 -5.74 5.49
C LEU A 252 21.85 -5.42 6.88
N VAL A 253 21.18 -4.58 7.67
CA VAL A 253 21.59 -4.27 9.06
C VAL A 253 21.52 -5.54 9.92
N GLU A 254 20.41 -6.26 9.84
CA GLU A 254 20.12 -7.50 10.54
C GLU A 254 21.12 -8.63 10.21
N LEU A 255 21.57 -8.70 8.96
CA LEU A 255 22.59 -9.63 8.49
C LEU A 255 24.03 -9.13 8.76
N GLY A 256 24.20 -7.99 9.43
CA GLY A 256 25.49 -7.40 9.78
C GLY A 256 26.29 -6.89 8.58
N GLN A 257 25.63 -6.58 7.46
CA GLN A 257 26.25 -6.10 6.23
C GLN A 257 26.46 -4.59 6.28
N THR A 258 27.53 -4.15 6.93
CA THR A 258 27.87 -2.72 7.12
C THR A 258 29.04 -2.25 6.23
N GLY A 259 29.42 -3.05 5.23
CA GLY A 259 30.53 -2.71 4.33
C GLY A 259 30.21 -1.53 3.39
N ASP A 260 31.25 -0.97 2.76
CA ASP A 260 31.16 0.21 1.89
C ASP A 260 30.14 0.05 0.75
N GLU A 261 29.98 -1.17 0.22
CA GLU A 261 29.00 -1.46 -0.82
C GLU A 261 27.55 -1.28 -0.32
N ALA A 262 27.23 -1.81 0.86
CA ALA A 262 25.92 -1.66 1.50
C ALA A 262 25.67 -0.20 1.89
N LYS A 263 26.66 0.46 2.51
CA LYS A 263 26.62 1.90 2.80
C LYS A 263 26.36 2.74 1.56
N GLY A 264 27.08 2.44 0.47
CA GLY A 264 26.92 3.09 -0.82
C GLY A 264 25.53 2.88 -1.45
N ALA A 265 25.00 1.65 -1.39
CA ALA A 265 23.66 1.34 -1.90
C ALA A 265 22.56 2.06 -1.11
N VAL A 266 22.62 2.04 0.23
CA VAL A 266 21.70 2.77 1.10
C VAL A 266 21.77 4.28 0.84
N THR A 267 22.97 4.85 0.69
CA THR A 267 23.15 6.28 0.39
C THR A 267 22.54 6.68 -0.95
N ARG A 268 22.75 5.88 -2.02
CA ARG A 268 22.13 6.13 -3.33
C ARG A 268 20.61 6.00 -3.26
N CYS A 269 20.11 5.01 -2.53
CA CYS A 269 18.69 4.79 -2.30
C CYS A 269 18.07 6.00 -1.59
N LEU A 270 18.71 6.51 -0.54
CA LEU A 270 18.26 7.68 0.21
C LEU A 270 18.20 8.94 -0.68
N LEU A 271 19.21 9.19 -1.51
CA LEU A 271 19.23 10.34 -2.41
C LEU A 271 18.06 10.29 -3.40
N ARG A 272 17.79 9.13 -4.01
CA ARG A 272 16.63 8.93 -4.90
C ARG A 272 15.32 9.09 -4.13
N GLY A 273 15.21 8.49 -2.94
CA GLY A 273 14.02 8.59 -2.10
C GLY A 273 13.68 10.04 -1.75
N ARG A 274 14.67 10.86 -1.40
CA ARG A 274 14.51 12.30 -1.14
C ARG A 274 14.06 13.07 -2.39
N GLU A 275 14.64 12.78 -3.55
CA GLU A 275 14.24 13.40 -4.83
C GLU A 275 12.78 13.08 -5.21
N HIS A 276 12.39 11.81 -5.09
CA HIS A 276 11.02 11.37 -5.32
C HIS A 276 10.04 11.99 -4.33
N LEU A 277 10.37 11.97 -3.03
CA LEU A 277 9.55 12.60 -1.99
C LEU A 277 9.33 14.09 -2.27
N ALA A 278 10.38 14.84 -2.61
CA ALA A 278 10.27 16.25 -2.96
C ALA A 278 9.38 16.47 -4.19
N THR A 279 9.50 15.62 -5.20
CA THR A 279 8.68 15.67 -6.43
C THR A 279 7.20 15.40 -6.11
N ALA A 280 6.90 14.36 -5.33
CA ALA A 280 5.54 14.02 -4.93
C ALA A 280 4.91 15.12 -4.06
N GLN A 281 5.65 15.69 -3.11
CA GLN A 281 5.21 16.83 -2.30
C GLN A 281 4.91 18.07 -3.15
N ALA A 282 5.76 18.39 -4.13
CA ALA A 282 5.54 19.51 -5.04
C ALA A 282 4.28 19.32 -5.90
N ALA A 283 4.03 18.10 -6.38
CA ALA A 283 2.82 17.75 -7.13
C ALA A 283 1.55 17.75 -6.25
N PHE A 284 1.68 17.38 -4.98
CA PHE A 284 0.57 17.33 -4.02
C PHE A 284 0.14 18.73 -3.56
N ALA A 285 1.07 19.66 -3.35
CA ALA A 285 0.81 21.02 -2.86
C ALA A 285 -0.37 21.74 -3.54
N PRO A 286 -0.50 21.81 -4.89
CA PRO A 286 -1.61 22.49 -5.55
C PRO A 286 -2.98 21.78 -5.44
N ILE A 287 -3.01 20.52 -5.00
CA ILE A 287 -4.23 19.71 -4.88
C ILE A 287 -4.53 19.24 -3.46
N GLN A 288 -3.72 19.62 -2.46
CA GLN A 288 -3.85 19.19 -1.06
C GLN A 288 -5.27 19.37 -0.52
N ASN A 289 -5.93 20.47 -0.88
CA ASN A 289 -7.28 20.82 -0.42
C ASN A 289 -8.38 20.51 -1.46
N LYS A 290 -8.07 19.73 -2.51
CA LYS A 290 -9.01 19.35 -3.56
C LYS A 290 -9.48 17.91 -3.42
N ASN A 291 -10.74 17.65 -3.69
CA ASN A 291 -11.36 16.33 -3.76
C ASN A 291 -11.15 15.73 -5.15
N VAL A 292 -9.90 15.39 -5.45
CA VAL A 292 -9.47 14.72 -6.69
C VAL A 292 -8.75 13.40 -6.36
N PRO A 293 -8.84 12.37 -7.22
CA PRO A 293 -8.27 11.05 -6.93
C PRO A 293 -6.74 11.09 -6.81
N GLU A 294 -6.08 11.97 -7.56
CA GLU A 294 -4.63 12.19 -7.48
C GLU A 294 -4.16 12.54 -6.06
N ARG A 295 -5.01 13.18 -5.25
CA ARG A 295 -4.67 13.54 -3.88
C ARG A 295 -4.35 12.29 -3.06
N ILE A 296 -5.15 11.23 -3.17
CA ILE A 296 -4.96 9.99 -2.39
C ILE A 296 -3.70 9.28 -2.86
N TYR A 297 -3.54 9.17 -4.18
CA TYR A 297 -2.39 8.51 -4.78
C TYR A 297 -1.08 9.19 -4.34
N LEU A 298 -1.00 10.52 -4.47
CA LEU A 298 0.18 11.26 -4.03
C LEU A 298 0.36 11.24 -2.51
N GLN A 299 -0.71 11.20 -1.72
CA GLN A 299 -0.61 11.09 -0.27
C GLN A 299 -0.01 9.73 0.14
N SER A 300 -0.42 8.63 -0.51
CA SER A 300 0.18 7.30 -0.29
C SER A 300 1.65 7.31 -0.68
N GLU A 301 1.98 7.84 -1.86
CA GLU A 301 3.36 7.91 -2.36
C GLU A 301 4.26 8.75 -1.42
N ILE A 302 3.76 9.89 -0.93
CA ILE A 302 4.47 10.70 0.08
C ILE A 302 4.70 9.90 1.37
N GLN A 303 3.70 9.16 1.85
CA GLN A 303 3.83 8.36 3.06
C GLN A 303 4.89 7.26 2.90
N ASP A 304 4.83 6.52 1.80
CA ASP A 304 5.76 5.42 1.51
C ASP A 304 7.21 5.94 1.40
N TYR A 305 7.44 7.04 0.67
CA TYR A 305 8.79 7.61 0.55
C TYR A 305 9.26 8.33 1.83
N THR A 306 8.36 8.87 2.65
CA THR A 306 8.74 9.40 3.97
C THR A 306 9.27 8.27 4.87
N SER A 307 8.54 7.15 4.95
CA SER A 307 8.97 5.96 5.70
C SER A 307 10.33 5.43 5.25
N LEU A 308 10.53 5.33 3.92
CA LEU A 308 11.80 4.92 3.35
C LEU A 308 12.94 5.88 3.76
N VAL A 309 12.75 7.19 3.56
CA VAL A 309 13.78 8.20 3.85
C VAL A 309 14.16 8.18 5.33
N GLU A 310 13.18 8.16 6.23
CA GLU A 310 13.41 8.10 7.68
C GLU A 310 14.19 6.84 8.07
N THR A 311 13.78 5.67 7.54
CA THR A 311 14.47 4.40 7.81
C THR A 311 15.92 4.42 7.33
N LEU A 312 16.18 4.91 6.11
CA LEU A 312 17.55 4.94 5.57
C LEU A 312 18.44 5.97 6.28
N GLU A 313 17.88 7.10 6.73
CA GLU A 313 18.59 8.09 7.54
C GLU A 313 19.02 7.51 8.90
N GLU A 314 18.11 6.80 9.57
CA GLU A 314 18.40 6.11 10.84
C GLU A 314 19.53 5.08 10.66
N ILE A 315 19.44 4.22 9.64
CA ILE A 315 20.46 3.19 9.36
C ILE A 315 21.84 3.82 9.09
N LEU A 316 21.89 4.91 8.30
CA LEU A 316 23.16 5.57 8.01
C LEU A 316 23.75 6.28 9.23
N ALA A 317 22.91 6.84 10.11
CA ALA A 317 23.37 7.44 11.36
C ALA A 317 24.03 6.38 12.25
N ASP A 318 23.36 5.25 12.49
CA ASP A 318 23.88 4.14 13.28
C ASP A 318 25.22 3.60 12.73
N TRP A 319 25.32 3.47 11.40
CA TRP A 319 26.53 3.00 10.73
C TRP A 319 27.71 3.98 10.79
N ASN A 320 27.45 5.28 10.95
CA ASN A 320 28.49 6.29 11.11
C ASN A 320 28.95 6.37 12.57
N ASP A 321 28.03 6.27 13.52
CA ASP A 321 28.33 6.28 14.95
C ASP A 321 29.16 5.05 15.36
N ALA A 322 28.78 3.87 14.86
CA ALA A 322 29.55 2.63 15.10
C ALA A 322 30.98 2.67 14.54
N GLY A 323 31.25 3.51 13.53
CA GLY A 323 32.59 3.73 12.99
C GLY A 323 33.45 4.63 13.88
N ALA A 324 32.84 5.68 14.46
CA ALA A 324 33.53 6.63 15.33
C ALA A 324 34.01 5.98 16.64
N ASP A 325 33.19 5.11 17.24
CA ASP A 325 33.55 4.38 18.48
C ASP A 325 34.72 3.39 18.27
N ALA A 326 34.82 2.80 17.07
CA ALA A 326 35.89 1.87 16.74
C ALA A 326 37.25 2.56 16.53
N ASP A 327 37.23 3.79 15.98
CA ASP A 327 38.42 4.62 15.78
C ASP A 327 38.92 5.23 17.11
N GLU A 328 38.02 5.57 18.04
CA GLU A 328 38.38 6.09 19.36
C GLU A 328 38.98 5.00 20.28
N ALA A 329 38.51 3.75 20.15
CA ALA A 329 39.11 2.58 20.81
C ALA A 329 40.49 2.18 20.23
N SER A 330 40.82 2.64 19.03
CA SER A 330 42.08 2.34 18.34
C SER A 330 43.18 3.40 18.57
N ALA A 331 42.93 4.40 19.44
CA ALA A 331 43.96 5.32 19.88
C ALA A 331 45.09 4.56 20.61
N PRO A 332 46.37 4.74 20.24
CA PRO A 332 47.46 3.91 20.75
C PRO A 332 47.73 4.22 22.23
N SER A 333 47.27 3.33 23.11
CA SER A 333 47.79 3.20 24.47
C SER A 333 49.26 2.78 24.38
N VAL A 334 50.16 3.75 24.52
CA VAL A 334 51.59 3.51 24.67
C VAL A 334 51.83 2.90 26.06
N GLY A 335 52.04 1.58 26.09
CA GLY A 335 52.81 0.89 27.12
C GLY A 335 52.08 -0.23 27.85
N GLY A 336 52.49 -1.48 27.60
CA GLY A 336 52.17 -2.59 28.50
C GLY A 336 52.11 -3.96 27.84
N ASP A 337 53.23 -4.66 27.93
CA ASP A 337 53.50 -6.07 27.61
C ASP A 337 52.40 -7.11 27.95
N ARG A 338 52.26 -8.10 27.04
CA ARG A 338 51.88 -9.53 27.19
C ARG A 338 50.42 -10.07 27.14
N THR A 339 50.34 -11.12 26.29
CA THR A 339 49.53 -12.38 26.29
C THR A 339 48.08 -12.41 25.77
N ALA A 340 47.84 -13.26 24.74
CA ALA A 340 46.73 -14.23 24.48
C ALA A 340 45.28 -13.81 24.85
N ASP A 341 44.17 -14.11 24.17
CA ASP A 341 43.75 -14.99 23.07
C ASP A 341 42.32 -14.53 22.67
N ASP A 342 41.87 -14.86 21.45
CA ASP A 342 40.51 -15.32 21.06
C ASP A 342 39.19 -14.67 21.59
N GLU A 343 39.13 -13.40 22.00
CA GLU A 343 37.88 -12.74 22.49
C GLU A 343 37.12 -11.85 21.48
N GLY A 344 37.64 -11.66 20.25
CA GLY A 344 37.13 -10.63 19.32
C GLY A 344 35.74 -10.85 18.72
N LEU A 345 35.19 -12.08 18.75
CA LEU A 345 33.88 -12.39 18.16
C LEU A 345 32.73 -12.41 19.18
N ALA A 346 33.02 -12.61 20.47
CA ALA A 346 32.02 -12.53 21.53
C ALA A 346 31.60 -11.08 21.83
N ALA A 347 32.52 -10.12 21.67
CA ALA A 347 32.25 -8.69 21.86
C ALA A 347 31.26 -8.12 20.82
N LYS A 348 31.31 -8.61 19.57
CA LYS A 348 30.34 -8.20 18.52
C LYS A 348 28.93 -8.76 18.76
N ALA A 349 28.80 -9.96 19.33
CA ALA A 349 27.50 -10.54 19.70
C ALA A 349 26.88 -9.87 20.95
N ALA A 350 27.72 -9.38 21.88
CA ALA A 350 27.26 -8.64 23.05
C ALA A 350 26.70 -7.25 22.71
N GLY A 351 27.26 -6.57 21.71
CA GLY A 351 26.76 -5.28 21.23
C GLY A 351 25.34 -5.35 20.63
N ALA A 352 25.06 -6.38 19.83
CA ALA A 352 23.73 -6.58 19.22
C ALA A 352 22.63 -6.91 20.26
N ARG A 353 22.97 -7.66 21.33
CA ARG A 353 22.03 -7.92 22.44
C ARG A 353 21.71 -6.66 23.26
N SER A 354 22.67 -5.77 23.46
CA SER A 354 22.46 -4.51 24.18
C SER A 354 21.51 -3.55 23.46
N TRP A 355 21.39 -3.63 22.13
CA TRP A 355 20.48 -2.80 21.34
C TRP A 355 19.05 -3.33 21.40
N TRP A 356 18.85 -4.65 21.33
CA TRP A 356 17.54 -5.29 21.53
C TRP A 356 16.96 -5.05 22.93
N ASP A 357 17.79 -5.07 23.98
CA ASP A 357 17.34 -4.74 25.35
C ASP A 357 16.93 -3.27 25.51
N LYS A 358 17.56 -2.34 24.76
CA LYS A 358 17.16 -0.93 24.71
C LYS A 358 15.81 -0.74 24.00
N ILE A 359 15.58 -1.42 22.87
CA ILE A 359 14.31 -1.38 22.15
C ILE A 359 13.17 -1.95 23.01
N MET A 360 13.39 -3.09 23.68
CA MET A 360 12.36 -3.70 24.54
C MET A 360 12.07 -2.91 25.82
N SER A 361 12.99 -2.05 26.28
CA SER A 361 12.78 -1.18 27.44
C SER A 361 11.82 -0.02 27.18
N LEU A 362 11.58 0.34 25.92
CA LEU A 362 10.61 1.38 25.53
C LEU A 362 9.15 0.89 25.56
N PHE A 363 8.95 -0.41 25.79
CA PHE A 363 7.63 -1.07 25.83
C PHE A 363 7.25 -1.59 27.22
N ARG A 364 8.00 -1.22 28.27
CA ARG A 364 7.65 -1.44 29.69
C ARG A 364 7.49 -0.11 30.39
#